data_AF-A0A485CVX5-F1
#
_entry.id   AF-A0A485CVX5-F1
#
_cell.length_a   1.000
_cell.length_b   1.000
_cell.length_c   1.000
_cell.angle_alpha   90.00
_cell.angle_beta   90.00
_cell.angle_gamma   90.00
#
_symmetry.space_group_name_H-M   'P 1'
#
loop_
_entity.id
_entity.type
_entity.pdbx_description
1 polymer ?
#
loop_
_entity_poly.entity_id
_entity_poly.type
_entity_poly.pdbx_seq_one_letter_code
_entity_poly.pdbx_strand_id
1 'polypeptide(L)'
;MAVSGNLSAGISSLLLEAAVAGCGIAMLPELEAQRALNSGALKLVLPGWTPKALSVYGIYLSRDYQPSALPLFLDEIQQQLAQLS
;
A
#
# COMPACT_ATOMS: atom_id res chain seq x y z
N MET A 1 -10.28 11.20 -8.82
CA MET A 1 -11.76 11.18 -8.83
C MET A 1 -12.22 10.44 -7.61
N ALA A 2 -13.17 10.98 -6.84
CA ALA A 2 -13.76 10.24 -5.72
C ALA A 2 -14.65 9.13 -6.28
N VAL A 3 -14.48 7.91 -5.79
CA VAL A 3 -15.40 6.81 -6.09
C VAL A 3 -16.64 7.02 -5.23
N SER A 4 -17.83 7.02 -5.83
CA SER A 4 -19.09 7.11 -5.08
C SER A 4 -19.36 5.77 -4.38
N GLY A 5 -19.49 5.80 -3.06
CA GLY A 5 -19.71 4.62 -2.22
C GLY A 5 -20.18 5.05 -0.83
N ASN A 6 -20.43 4.07 0.05
CA ASN A 6 -20.92 4.31 1.41
C ASN A 6 -19.89 5.06 2.31
N LEU A 7 -18.60 4.97 1.95
CA LEU A 7 -17.50 5.66 2.64
C LEU A 7 -16.41 6.02 1.62
N SER A 8 -15.78 7.17 1.78
CA SER A 8 -14.60 7.58 1.02
C SER A 8 -13.51 8.09 1.97
N ALA A 9 -12.30 7.55 1.88
CA ALA A 9 -11.15 7.98 2.65
C ALA A 9 -9.86 7.89 1.82
N GLY A 10 -8.90 8.77 2.12
CA GLY A 10 -7.56 8.75 1.51
C GLY A 10 -6.52 7.98 2.33
N ILE A 11 -6.94 7.31 3.40
CA ILE A 11 -6.08 6.60 4.35
C ILE A 11 -6.49 5.13 4.35
N SER A 12 -5.57 4.24 4.00
CA SER A 12 -5.81 2.80 3.86
C SER A 12 -6.24 2.13 5.16
N SER A 13 -5.66 2.51 6.30
CA SER A 13 -6.04 1.96 7.61
C SER A 13 -7.51 2.18 7.97
N LEU A 14 -8.06 3.36 7.67
CA LEU A 14 -9.47 3.65 7.90
C LEU A 14 -10.39 2.84 6.98
N LEU A 15 -9.97 2.62 5.73
CA LEU A 15 -10.68 1.76 4.80
C LEU A 15 -10.64 0.28 5.22
N LEU A 16 -9.53 -0.18 5.78
CA LEU A 16 -9.38 -1.52 6.35
C LEU A 16 -10.36 -1.74 7.50
N GLU A 17 -10.40 -0.82 8.47
CA GLU A 17 -11.33 -0.89 9.60
C GLU A 17 -12.78 -0.89 9.14
N ALA A 18 -13.14 -0.04 8.17
CA ALA A 18 -14.48 0.01 7.61
C ALA A 18 -14.86 -1.30 6.89
N ALA A 19 -13.94 -1.90 6.13
CA ALA A 19 -14.16 -3.17 5.45
C ALA A 19 -14.36 -4.32 6.46
N VAL A 20 -13.54 -4.36 7.51
CA VAL A 20 -13.68 -5.34 8.61
C VAL A 20 -15.00 -5.15 9.36
N ALA A 21 -15.47 -3.91 9.52
CA ALA A 21 -16.77 -3.60 10.11
C ALA A 21 -17.97 -3.92 9.19
N GLY A 22 -17.74 -4.45 7.99
CA GLY A 22 -18.80 -4.82 7.04
C GLY A 22 -19.39 -3.64 6.28
N CYS A 23 -18.71 -2.49 6.23
CA CYS A 23 -19.20 -1.31 5.52
C CYS A 23 -19.07 -1.38 3.98
N GLY A 24 -18.50 -2.47 3.44
CA GLY A 24 -18.41 -2.72 2.00
C GLY A 24 -17.10 -3.41 1.60
N ILE A 25 -16.69 -3.16 0.35
CA ILE A 25 -15.43 -3.66 -0.25
C ILE A 25 -14.46 -2.49 -0.32
N ALA A 26 -13.18 -2.72 0.01
CA ALA A 26 -12.11 -1.75 -0.10
C ALA A 26 -10.94 -2.30 -0.92
N MET A 27 -10.26 -1.41 -1.65
CA MET A 27 -8.97 -1.70 -2.29
C MET A 27 -7.86 -1.26 -1.34
N LEU A 28 -7.07 -2.22 -0.87
CA LEU A 28 -6.09 -2.03 0.20
C LEU A 28 -4.72 -2.54 -0.25
N PRO A 29 -3.61 -1.95 0.26
CA PRO A 29 -2.30 -2.57 0.16
C PRO A 29 -2.34 -3.98 0.78
N GLU A 30 -1.80 -4.97 0.06
CA GLU A 30 -1.86 -6.37 0.47
C GLU A 30 -1.27 -6.60 1.87
N LEU A 31 -0.13 -5.96 2.15
CA LEU A 31 0.55 -6.05 3.44
C LEU A 31 -0.34 -5.62 4.62
N GLU A 32 -1.14 -4.57 4.45
CA GLU A 32 -2.06 -4.09 5.48
C GLU A 32 -3.24 -5.06 5.68
N ALA A 33 -3.76 -5.61 4.59
CA ALA A 33 -4.89 -6.55 4.61
C ALA A 33 -4.50 -7.95 5.11
N GLN A 34 -3.22 -8.34 5.01
CA GLN A 34 -2.76 -9.71 5.25
C GLN A 34 -3.22 -10.28 6.60
N ARG A 35 -3.14 -9.48 7.68
CA ARG A 35 -3.56 -9.94 9.01
C ARG A 35 -5.06 -10.25 9.06
N ALA A 36 -5.88 -9.38 8.47
CA ALA A 36 -7.33 -9.55 8.45
C ALA A 36 -7.77 -10.66 7.48
N LEU A 37 -7.03 -10.88 6.39
CA LEU A 37 -7.22 -12.03 5.50
C LEU A 37 -6.89 -13.34 6.22
N ASN A 38 -5.76 -13.40 6.92
CA ASN A 38 -5.33 -14.59 7.65
C ASN A 38 -6.29 -14.96 8.79
N SER A 39 -6.90 -13.97 9.46
CA SER A 39 -7.89 -14.21 10.51
C SER A 39 -9.29 -14.54 9.97
N GLY A 40 -9.52 -14.37 8.66
CA GLY A 40 -10.84 -14.50 8.03
C GLY A 40 -11.78 -13.32 8.27
N ALA A 41 -11.30 -12.24 8.91
CA ALA A 41 -12.05 -10.99 9.07
C ALA A 41 -12.26 -10.27 7.73
N LEU A 42 -11.36 -10.49 6.76
CA LEU A 42 -11.53 -10.09 5.37
C LEU A 42 -11.49 -11.31 4.44
N LYS A 43 -12.08 -11.15 3.26
CA LYS A 43 -12.03 -12.12 2.18
C LYS A 43 -11.67 -11.42 0.88
N LEU A 44 -10.75 -12.01 0.13
CA LEU A 44 -10.42 -11.54 -1.22
C LEU A 44 -11.65 -11.69 -2.13
N VAL A 45 -11.96 -10.62 -2.85
CA VAL A 45 -12.99 -10.58 -3.89
C VAL A 45 -12.35 -10.31 -5.24
N LEU A 46 -13.00 -10.73 -6.33
CA LEU A 46 -12.52 -10.55 -7.70
C LEU A 46 -11.07 -11.05 -7.93
N PRO A 47 -10.75 -12.32 -7.61
CA PRO A 47 -9.37 -12.82 -7.70
C PRO A 47 -8.78 -12.81 -9.12
N GLY A 48 -9.62 -12.68 -10.16
CA GLY A 48 -9.19 -12.55 -11.55
C GLY A 48 -8.90 -11.10 -11.98
N TRP A 49 -9.03 -10.12 -11.09
CA TRP A 49 -8.81 -8.72 -11.39
C TRP A 49 -7.63 -8.17 -10.58
N THR A 50 -6.67 -7.57 -11.28
CA THR A 50 -5.50 -6.93 -10.66
C THR A 50 -5.65 -5.41 -10.74
N PRO A 51 -5.61 -4.69 -9.61
CA PRO A 51 -5.56 -3.23 -9.62
C PRO A 51 -4.38 -2.71 -10.42
N LYS A 52 -4.49 -1.48 -10.93
CA LYS A 52 -3.35 -0.81 -11.54
C LYS A 52 -2.22 -0.66 -10.52
N ALA A 53 -1.02 -1.11 -10.87
CA ALA A 53 0.15 -1.00 -10.01
C ALA A 53 0.45 0.47 -9.68
N LEU A 54 0.73 0.72 -8.40
CA LEU A 54 1.21 2.00 -7.90
C LEU A 54 2.73 1.91 -7.75
N SER A 55 3.46 2.79 -8.44
CA SER A 55 4.91 2.87 -8.32
C SER A 55 5.30 3.65 -7.06
N VAL A 56 6.29 3.15 -6.34
CA VAL A 56 6.94 3.86 -5.22
C VAL A 56 8.14 4.65 -5.77
N TYR A 57 8.26 5.92 -5.38
CA TYR A 57 9.33 6.81 -5.85
C TYR A 57 10.13 7.37 -4.68
N GLY A 58 11.46 7.30 -4.78
CA GLY A 58 12.37 8.01 -3.88
C GLY A 58 12.63 9.41 -4.42
N ILE A 59 12.26 10.45 -3.66
CA ILE A 59 12.47 11.85 -4.03
C ILE A 59 13.57 12.42 -3.15
N TYR A 60 14.64 12.92 -3.77
CA TYR A 60 15.79 13.53 -3.08
C TYR A 60 16.39 14.67 -3.90
N LEU A 61 17.11 15.58 -3.24
CA LEU A 61 17.74 16.74 -3.89
C LEU A 61 18.94 16.31 -4.76
N SER A 62 19.11 17.00 -5.88
CA SER A 62 20.18 16.73 -6.85
C SER A 62 21.55 17.22 -6.36
N ARG A 63 22.53 16.30 -6.40
CA ARG A 63 24.01 16.39 -6.48
C ARG A 63 24.79 17.39 -5.61
N ASP A 64 24.29 18.60 -5.38
CA ASP A 64 24.97 19.56 -4.51
C ASP A 64 24.76 19.09 -3.06
N TYR A 65 25.83 18.55 -2.46
CA TYR A 65 25.87 18.00 -1.09
C TYR A 65 25.11 16.68 -0.86
N GLN A 66 25.25 15.68 -1.74
CA GLN A 66 24.77 14.34 -1.40
C GLN A 66 25.63 13.70 -0.29
N PRO A 67 25.04 13.31 0.85
CA PRO A 67 25.74 12.53 1.86
C PRO A 67 26.21 11.21 1.26
N SER A 68 27.41 10.77 1.60
CA SER A 68 27.96 9.47 1.15
C SER A 68 27.09 8.27 1.57
N ALA A 69 26.26 8.44 2.60
CA ALA A 69 25.31 7.43 3.05
C ALA A 69 24.05 7.31 2.17
N LEU A 70 23.75 8.29 1.32
CA LEU A 70 22.51 8.28 0.52
C LEU A 70 22.44 7.10 -0.47
N PRO A 71 23.48 6.79 -1.27
CA PRO A 71 23.46 5.62 -2.15
C PRO A 71 23.27 4.32 -1.37
N LEU A 72 24.00 4.15 -0.27
CA LEU A 72 23.88 2.96 0.60
C LEU A 72 22.46 2.81 1.16
N PHE A 73 21.85 3.91 1.60
CA PHE A 73 20.46 3.90 2.06
C PHE A 73 19.47 3.57 0.94
N LEU A 74 19.65 4.13 -0.25
CA LEU A 74 18.79 3.84 -1.39
C LEU A 74 18.90 2.37 -1.83
N ASP A 75 20.11 1.81 -1.84
CA ASP A 75 20.34 0.40 -2.15
C ASP A 75 19.62 -0.51 -1.15
N GLU A 76 19.74 -0.23 0.16
CA GLU A 76 19.04 -0.99 1.19
C GLU A 76 17.52 -0.87 1.11
N ILE A 77 16.99 0.34 0.86
CA ILE A 77 15.55 0.55 0.69
C ILE A 77 15.04 -0.20 -0.55
N GLN A 78 15.78 -0.19 -1.66
CA GLN A 78 15.40 -0.95 -2.86
C GLN A 78 15.36 -2.45 -2.58
N GLN A 79 16.35 -2.98 -1.87
CA GLN A 79 16.37 -4.40 -1.50
C GLN A 79 15.19 -4.77 -0.59
N GLN A 80 14.88 -3.95 0.41
CA GLN A 80 13.73 -4.22 1.29
C GLN A 80 12.39 -4.12 0.56
N LEU A 81 12.21 -3.12 -0.30
CA LEU A 81 10.97 -2.98 -1.08
C LEU A 81 10.78 -4.13 -2.07
N ALA A 82 11.85 -4.65 -2.67
CA ALA A 82 11.78 -5.81 -3.57
C ALA A 82 11.39 -7.12 -2.85
N GLN A 83 11.56 -7.21 -1.53
CA GLN A 83 11.13 -8.36 -0.75
C GLN A 83 9.64 -8.29 -0.37
N LEU A 84 9.01 -7.13 -0.53
CA LEU A 84 7.60 -6.89 -0.18
C LEU A 84 6.64 -7.06 -1.37
N SER A 85 7.16 -7.29 -2.58
CA SER A 85 6.44 -7.51 -3.84
C SER A 85 6.49 -8.95 -4.29
#